data_AF-A0A8F8FH73-F1
#
_entry.id   AF-A0A8F8FH73-F1
#
_cell.length_a   1.000
_cell.length_b   1.000
_cell.length_c   1.000
_cell.angle_alpha   90.00
_cell.angle_beta   90.00
_cell.angle_gamma   90.00
#
_symmetry.space_group_name_H-M   'P 1'
#
loop_
_entity.id
_entity.type
_entity.pdbx_description
1 polymer ?
#
loop_
_entity_poly.entity_id
_entity_poly.type
_entity_poly.pdbx_seq_one_letter_code
_entity_poly.pdbx_strand_id
1 'polypeptide(L)'
;EKYPRNVKAKQVCQELIDKRKKLLKFLRQYDYKKFEWVLEKLNIEYKAHPETYHKLSRKESLRKLTEMHCDDIRNNKLADYRNLLESQQGPFLKEKLTALKFIRSEQLALELPVTVTEQDIAKVERQLEEWTVKDEIKQQAK
;
A
#
# COMPACT_ATOMS: atom_id res chain seq x y z
N GLU A 1 33.41 8.29 22.36
CA GLU A 1 32.69 8.47 23.65
C GLU A 1 33.48 9.22 24.72
N LYS A 2 34.76 8.89 24.94
CA LYS A 2 35.57 9.47 26.04
C LYS A 2 35.72 11.01 26.05
N TYR A 3 35.66 11.67 24.88
CA TYR A 3 35.83 13.14 24.76
C TYR A 3 34.76 13.77 23.85
N PRO A 4 33.49 13.87 24.31
CA PRO A 4 32.37 14.29 23.46
C PRO A 4 32.40 15.76 23.05
N ARG A 5 33.18 16.60 23.75
CA ARG A 5 33.33 18.03 23.46
C ARG A 5 34.49 18.37 22.52
N ASN A 6 35.25 17.38 22.05
CA ASN A 6 36.33 17.63 21.10
C ASN A 6 35.76 17.93 19.70
N VAL A 7 35.59 19.21 19.39
CA VAL A 7 35.00 19.69 18.13
C VAL A 7 35.88 19.34 16.92
N LYS A 8 37.21 19.44 17.05
CA LYS A 8 38.14 19.13 15.95
C LYS A 8 38.06 17.67 15.53
N ALA A 9 38.06 16.75 16.50
CA ALA A 9 37.91 15.32 16.21
C ALA A 9 36.57 15.01 15.53
N LYS A 10 35.47 15.66 15.96
CA LYS A 10 34.16 15.53 15.31
C LYS A 10 34.18 15.98 13.85
N GLN A 11 34.79 17.14 13.58
CA GLN A 11 34.91 17.66 12.23
C GLN A 11 35.70 16.71 11.33
N VAL A 12 36.88 16.25 11.78
CA VAL A 12 37.72 15.31 11.01
C VAL A 12 36.98 14.00 10.74
N CYS A 13 36.28 13.44 11.72
CA CYS A 13 35.47 12.25 11.53
C CYS A 13 34.36 12.46 10.49
N GLN A 14 33.67 13.61 10.53
CA GLN A 14 32.63 13.94 9.55
C GLN A 14 33.20 14.02 8.14
N GLU A 15 34.34 14.69 7.95
CA GLU A 15 35.04 14.78 6.66
C GLU A 15 35.44 13.40 6.12
N LEU A 16 35.91 12.50 6.98
CA LEU A 16 36.24 11.11 6.59
C LEU A 16 34.99 10.33 6.17
N ILE A 17 33.87 10.50 6.88
CA ILE A 17 32.58 9.88 6.52
C ILE A 17 32.11 10.38 5.15
N ASP A 18 32.20 11.68 4.89
CA ASP A 18 31.74 12.27 3.63
C ASP A 18 32.66 11.89 2.46
N LYS A 19 33.99 11.84 2.67
CA LYS A 19 34.95 11.29 1.70
C LYS A 19 34.63 9.83 1.37
N ARG A 20 34.38 9.00 2.38
CA ARG A 20 34.00 7.59 2.19
C ARG A 20 32.70 7.46 1.38
N LYS A 21 31.66 8.25 1.70
CA LYS A 21 30.39 8.25 0.94
C LYS A 21 30.61 8.63 -0.52
N LYS A 22 31.45 9.63 -0.79
CA LYS A 22 31.82 10.04 -2.15
C LYS A 22 32.54 8.92 -2.91
N LEU A 23 33.50 8.25 -2.28
CA LEU A 23 34.20 7.11 -2.88
C LEU A 23 33.26 5.92 -3.16
N LEU A 24 32.34 5.61 -2.24
CA LEU A 24 31.33 4.57 -2.44
C LEU A 24 30.38 4.91 -3.60
N LYS A 25 30.00 6.19 -3.77
CA LYS A 25 29.23 6.63 -4.94
C LYS A 25 29.97 6.33 -6.26
N PHE A 26 31.26 6.64 -6.34
CA PHE A 26 32.07 6.33 -7.53
C PHE A 26 32.25 4.83 -7.72
N LEU A 27 32.54 4.08 -6.65
CA LEU A 27 32.70 2.64 -6.73
C LEU A 27 31.43 1.96 -7.25
N ARG A 28 30.25 2.39 -6.80
CA ARG A 28 28.96 1.93 -7.31
C ARG A 28 28.77 2.16 -8.82
N GLN A 29 29.33 3.25 -9.36
CA GLN A 29 29.25 3.58 -10.79
C GLN A 29 30.25 2.78 -11.64
N TYR A 30 31.47 2.55 -11.13
CA TYR A 30 32.53 1.88 -11.88
C TYR A 30 32.47 0.35 -11.80
N ASP A 31 32.29 -0.21 -10.59
CA ASP A 31 32.32 -1.65 -10.35
C ASP A 31 31.37 -2.02 -9.21
N TYR A 32 30.16 -2.40 -9.61
CA TYR A 32 29.08 -2.72 -8.68
C TYR A 32 29.38 -3.96 -7.83
N LYS A 33 30.10 -4.96 -8.37
CA LYS A 33 30.41 -6.21 -7.65
C LYS A 33 31.36 -5.93 -6.48
N LYS A 34 32.39 -5.11 -6.71
CA LYS A 34 33.31 -4.69 -5.64
C LYS A 34 32.61 -3.79 -4.63
N PHE A 35 31.70 -2.93 -5.07
CA PHE A 35 30.89 -2.10 -4.17
C PHE A 35 30.10 -2.97 -3.17
N GLU A 36 29.35 -3.97 -3.64
CA GLU A 36 28.58 -4.86 -2.76
C GLU A 36 29.49 -5.66 -1.83
N TRP A 37 30.59 -6.22 -2.34
CA TRP A 37 31.56 -6.93 -1.53
C TRP A 37 32.11 -6.07 -0.38
N VAL A 38 32.41 -4.79 -0.65
CA VAL A 38 32.89 -3.86 0.39
C VAL A 38 31.81 -3.58 1.43
N LEU A 39 30.55 -3.39 1.03
CA LEU A 39 29.44 -3.17 1.97
C LEU A 39 29.24 -4.38 2.88
N GLU A 40 29.30 -5.58 2.33
CA GLU A 40 29.17 -6.84 3.09
C GLU A 40 30.34 -7.02 4.06
N LYS A 41 31.60 -6.91 3.59
CA LYS A 41 32.79 -7.16 4.41
C LYS A 41 33.00 -6.13 5.51
N LEU A 42 32.68 -4.86 5.26
CA LEU A 42 32.78 -3.81 6.27
C LEU A 42 31.50 -3.62 7.09
N ASN A 43 30.44 -4.37 6.76
CA ASN A 43 29.10 -4.25 7.35
C ASN A 43 28.59 -2.80 7.36
N ILE A 44 28.64 -2.13 6.21
CA ILE A 44 28.21 -0.74 6.03
C ILE A 44 26.94 -0.68 5.19
N GLU A 45 25.93 0.06 5.65
CA GLU A 45 24.75 0.40 4.87
C GLU A 45 25.02 1.64 3.98
N TYR A 46 24.81 1.51 2.68
CA TYR A 46 24.93 2.65 1.74
C TYR A 46 23.60 3.42 1.66
N LYS A 47 23.63 4.69 2.09
CA LYS A 47 22.51 5.64 1.92
C LYS A 47 22.86 6.65 0.83
N ALA A 48 22.05 6.67 -0.23
CA ALA A 48 22.20 7.63 -1.31
C ALA A 48 22.04 9.07 -0.79
N HIS A 49 22.67 10.02 -1.49
CA HIS A 49 22.51 11.43 -1.18
C HIS A 49 21.06 11.85 -1.50
N PRO A 50 20.35 12.53 -0.59
CA PRO A 50 19.04 13.08 -0.91
C PRO A 50 19.18 14.08 -2.06
N GLU A 51 18.16 14.16 -2.90
CA GLU A 51 18.14 15.10 -4.04
C GLU A 51 18.17 16.56 -3.57
N THR A 52 17.56 16.85 -2.42
CA THR A 52 17.49 18.19 -1.87
C THR A 52 17.78 18.22 -0.36
N TYR A 53 18.49 19.27 0.05
CA TYR A 53 18.76 19.59 1.45
C TYR A 53 17.84 20.72 1.88
N HIS A 54 16.57 20.41 2.11
CA HIS A 54 15.66 21.39 2.68
C HIS A 54 15.89 21.49 4.19
N LYS A 55 16.16 22.70 4.68
CA LYS A 55 16.21 22.96 6.12
C LYS A 55 14.78 22.85 6.64
N LEU A 56 14.53 21.87 7.51
CA LEU A 56 13.23 21.72 8.15
C LEU A 56 12.98 22.91 9.08
N SER A 57 12.01 23.75 8.72
CA SER A 57 11.50 24.80 9.61
C SER A 57 10.39 24.25 10.51
N ARG A 58 10.13 24.94 11.63
CA ARG A 58 9.00 24.61 12.52
C ARG A 58 7.66 24.66 11.78
N LYS A 59 7.50 25.66 10.88
CA LYS A 59 6.27 25.86 10.09
C LYS A 59 6.02 24.69 9.13
N GLU A 60 7.04 24.26 8.41
CA GLU A 60 6.93 23.12 7.48
C GLU A 60 6.69 21.81 8.22
N SER A 61 7.38 21.59 9.34
CA SER A 61 7.20 20.40 10.17
C SER A 61 5.77 20.29 10.68
N LEU A 62 5.21 21.40 11.18
CA LEU A 62 3.83 21.44 11.65
C LEU A 62 2.83 21.17 10.51
N ARG A 63 3.05 21.79 9.34
CA ARG A 63 2.21 21.55 8.15
C ARG A 63 2.20 20.08 7.75
N LYS A 64 3.38 19.45 7.70
CA LYS A 64 3.51 18.03 7.35
C LYS A 64 2.82 17.12 8.37
N LEU A 65 2.93 17.42 9.66
CA LEU A 65 2.22 16.67 10.71
C LEU A 65 0.70 16.79 10.56
N THR A 66 0.20 18.00 10.27
CA THR A 66 -1.22 18.21 10.02
C THR A 66 -1.69 17.50 8.77
N GLU A 67 -0.92 17.54 7.69
CA GLU A 67 -1.22 16.83 6.44
C GLU A 67 -1.32 15.32 6.65
N MET A 68 -0.32 14.72 7.30
CA MET A 68 -0.34 13.29 7.65
C MET A 68 -1.58 12.93 8.48
N HIS A 69 -1.92 13.74 9.48
CA HIS A 69 -3.12 13.51 10.29
C HIS A 69 -4.42 13.60 9.48
N CYS A 70 -4.52 14.59 8.59
CA CYS A 70 -5.69 14.73 7.70
C CYS A 70 -5.80 13.56 6.72
N ASP A 71 -4.68 13.08 6.19
CA ASP A 71 -4.64 11.92 5.30
C ASP A 71 -5.03 10.64 6.04
N ASP A 72 -4.56 10.44 7.27
CA ASP A 72 -4.97 9.31 8.12
C ASP A 72 -6.48 9.32 8.36
N ILE A 73 -7.06 10.48 8.71
CA ILE A 73 -8.51 10.62 8.86
C ILE A 73 -9.25 10.25 7.57
N ARG A 74 -8.76 10.74 6.42
CA ARG A 74 -9.38 10.47 5.12
C ARG A 74 -9.32 8.96 4.82
N ASN A 75 -8.16 8.36 5.00
CA ASN A 75 -7.93 6.94 4.74
C ASN A 75 -8.79 6.06 5.64
N ASN A 76 -8.92 6.40 6.91
CA ASN A 76 -9.79 5.69 7.85
C ASN A 76 -11.27 5.79 7.41
N LYS A 77 -11.75 6.98 7.06
CA LYS A 77 -13.13 7.14 6.56
C LYS A 77 -13.39 6.33 5.28
N LEU A 78 -12.44 6.31 4.35
CA LEU A 78 -12.54 5.52 3.12
C LEU A 78 -12.50 4.02 3.41
N ALA A 79 -11.68 3.58 4.36
CA ALA A 79 -11.61 2.18 4.78
C ALA A 79 -12.91 1.73 5.47
N ASP A 80 -13.47 2.56 6.36
CA ASP A 80 -14.74 2.31 7.02
C ASP A 80 -15.88 2.22 6.02
N TYR A 81 -15.94 3.16 5.07
CA TYR A 81 -16.95 3.14 4.02
C TYR A 81 -16.80 1.92 3.10
N ARG A 82 -15.57 1.56 2.75
CA ARG A 82 -15.29 0.34 1.98
C ARG A 82 -15.75 -0.91 2.73
N ASN A 83 -15.47 -1.02 4.02
CA ASN A 83 -15.91 -2.15 4.85
C ASN A 83 -17.44 -2.24 4.92
N LEU A 84 -18.12 -1.10 5.03
CA LEU A 84 -19.58 -1.03 4.98
C LEU A 84 -20.11 -1.57 3.64
N LEU A 85 -19.56 -1.12 2.52
CA LEU A 85 -19.97 -1.60 1.20
C LEU A 85 -19.69 -3.10 1.02
N GLU A 86 -18.53 -3.58 1.47
CA GLU A 86 -18.18 -5.00 1.44
C GLU A 86 -19.18 -5.85 2.25
N SER A 87 -19.65 -5.37 3.41
CA SER A 87 -20.68 -6.08 4.19
C SER A 87 -22.05 -6.13 3.49
N GLN A 88 -22.35 -5.14 2.64
CA GLN A 88 -23.62 -5.06 1.91
C GLN A 88 -23.62 -5.90 0.62
N GLN A 89 -22.45 -6.31 0.12
CA GLN A 89 -22.33 -7.10 -1.12
C GLN A 89 -23.02 -8.46 -1.04
N GLY A 90 -22.88 -9.19 0.08
CA GLY A 90 -23.50 -10.50 0.25
C GLY A 90 -25.03 -10.45 0.15
N PRO A 91 -25.72 -9.65 0.98
CA PRO A 91 -27.16 -9.45 0.87
C PRO A 91 -27.60 -9.00 -0.52
N PHE A 92 -26.89 -8.03 -1.12
CA PHE A 92 -27.19 -7.52 -2.46
C PHE A 92 -27.11 -8.60 -3.54
N LEU A 93 -26.09 -9.45 -3.52
CA LEU A 93 -25.94 -10.54 -4.49
C LEU A 93 -27.04 -11.60 -4.35
N LYS A 94 -27.47 -11.90 -3.12
CA LYS A 94 -28.60 -12.80 -2.86
C LYS A 94 -29.92 -12.24 -3.41
N GLU A 95 -30.22 -10.97 -3.12
CA GLU A 95 -31.41 -10.28 -3.65
C GLU A 95 -31.37 -10.16 -5.17
N LYS A 96 -30.20 -9.89 -5.74
CA LYS A 96 -30.02 -9.84 -7.19
C LYS A 96 -30.30 -11.20 -7.84
N LEU A 97 -29.83 -12.28 -7.23
CA LEU A 97 -30.04 -13.63 -7.73
C LEU A 97 -31.54 -14.01 -7.68
N THR A 98 -32.23 -13.72 -6.57
CA THR A 98 -33.68 -13.97 -6.47
C THR A 98 -34.45 -13.13 -7.49
N ALA A 99 -34.10 -11.86 -7.67
CA ALA A 99 -34.72 -10.99 -8.66
C ALA A 99 -34.50 -11.48 -10.10
N LEU A 100 -33.29 -11.91 -10.46
CA LEU A 100 -33.01 -12.43 -11.81
C LEU A 100 -33.77 -13.72 -12.11
N LYS A 101 -33.85 -14.65 -11.13
CA LYS A 101 -34.63 -15.88 -11.26
C LYS A 101 -36.12 -15.56 -11.41
N PHE A 102 -36.64 -14.61 -10.63
CA PHE A 102 -38.02 -14.15 -10.70
C PHE A 102 -38.36 -13.50 -12.05
N ILE A 103 -37.52 -12.58 -12.54
CA ILE A 103 -37.73 -11.92 -13.84
C ILE A 103 -37.76 -12.96 -14.97
N ARG A 104 -36.85 -13.95 -14.94
CA ARG A 104 -36.82 -15.01 -15.96
C ARG A 104 -38.07 -15.89 -15.91
N SER A 105 -38.54 -16.28 -14.73
CA SER A 105 -39.77 -17.09 -14.61
C SER A 105 -41.02 -16.32 -15.09
N GLU A 106 -41.12 -15.03 -14.77
CA GLU A 106 -42.22 -14.18 -15.24
C GLU A 106 -42.20 -14.01 -16.76
N GLN A 107 -41.02 -13.80 -17.37
CA GLN A 107 -40.88 -13.70 -18.82
C GLN A 107 -41.32 -14.98 -19.54
N LEU A 108 -40.97 -16.15 -18.99
CA LEU A 108 -41.40 -17.44 -19.53
C LEU A 108 -42.91 -17.65 -19.36
N ALA A 109 -43.48 -17.26 -18.22
CA ALA A 109 -44.91 -17.38 -17.96
C ALA A 109 -45.76 -16.47 -18.86
N LEU A 110 -45.23 -15.30 -19.22
CA LEU A 110 -45.90 -14.31 -20.08
C LEU A 110 -45.56 -14.46 -21.57
N GLU A 111 -44.82 -15.51 -21.96
CA GLU A 111 -44.35 -15.76 -23.34
C GLU A 111 -43.59 -14.58 -23.97
N LEU A 112 -42.91 -13.79 -23.14
CA LEU A 112 -42.09 -12.66 -23.57
C LEU A 112 -40.69 -13.14 -24.02
N PRO A 113 -40.01 -12.40 -24.92
CA PRO A 113 -38.64 -12.70 -25.26
C PRO A 113 -37.75 -12.62 -24.00
N VAL A 114 -37.04 -13.71 -23.72
CA VAL A 114 -36.19 -13.84 -22.53
C VAL A 114 -35.00 -12.88 -22.64
N THR A 115 -34.92 -11.91 -21.74
CA THR A 115 -33.79 -10.96 -21.70
C THR A 115 -32.74 -11.35 -20.67
N VAL A 116 -33.11 -12.11 -19.65
CA VAL A 116 -32.19 -12.61 -18.62
C VAL A 116 -31.69 -14.00 -19.01
N THR A 117 -30.43 -14.11 -19.42
CA THR A 117 -29.84 -15.39 -19.82
C THR A 117 -29.43 -16.24 -18.61
N GLU A 118 -29.37 -17.57 -18.80
CA GLU A 118 -28.82 -18.49 -17.78
C GLU A 118 -27.37 -18.16 -17.42
N GLN A 119 -26.61 -17.65 -18.40
CA GLN A 119 -25.25 -17.20 -18.16
C GLN A 119 -25.19 -16.02 -17.19
N ASP A 120 -26.19 -15.13 -17.20
CA ASP A 120 -26.22 -13.98 -16.29
C ASP A 120 -26.55 -14.39 -14.86
N ILE A 121 -27.40 -15.41 -14.68
CA ILE A 121 -27.67 -16.02 -13.37
C ILE A 121 -26.41 -16.73 -12.85
N ALA A 122 -25.77 -17.55 -13.71
CA ALA A 122 -24.55 -18.27 -13.36
C ALA A 122 -23.37 -17.34 -13.00
N LYS A 123 -23.26 -16.18 -13.66
CA LYS A 123 -22.26 -15.16 -13.29
C LYS A 123 -22.49 -14.63 -11.87
N VAL A 124 -23.74 -14.34 -11.50
CA VAL A 124 -24.07 -13.83 -10.16
C VAL A 124 -23.88 -14.91 -9.09
N GLU A 125 -24.20 -16.16 -9.40
CA GLU A 125 -23.92 -17.32 -8.53
C GLU A 125 -22.42 -17.45 -8.23
N ARG A 126 -21.57 -17.40 -9.27
CA ARG A 126 -20.09 -17.41 -9.07
C ARG A 126 -19.61 -16.23 -8.24
N GLN A 127 -20.14 -15.03 -8.48
CA GLN A 127 -19.78 -13.85 -7.69
C GLN A 127 -20.16 -14.00 -6.21
N LEU A 128 -21.30 -14.63 -5.92
CA LEU A 128 -21.73 -14.91 -4.56
C LEU A 128 -20.82 -15.94 -3.88
N GLU A 129 -20.46 -17.02 -4.58
CA GLU A 129 -19.52 -18.04 -4.07
C GLU A 129 -18.13 -17.44 -3.77
N GLU A 130 -17.59 -16.66 -4.70
CA GLU A 130 -16.31 -15.96 -4.51
C GLU A 130 -16.36 -15.00 -3.32
N TRP A 131 -17.48 -14.30 -3.14
CA TRP A 131 -17.67 -13.40 -2.01
C TRP A 131 -17.75 -14.17 -0.69
N THR A 132 -18.47 -15.29 -0.63
CA THR A 132 -18.57 -16.10 0.60
C THR A 132 -17.22 -16.64 1.04
N VAL A 133 -16.40 -17.14 0.11
CA VAL A 133 -15.04 -17.61 0.42
C VAL A 133 -14.18 -16.46 0.96
N LYS A 134 -14.26 -15.27 0.34
CA LYS A 134 -13.51 -14.09 0.81
C LYS A 134 -13.97 -13.62 2.19
N ASP A 135 -15.27 -13.63 2.45
CA ASP A 135 -15.83 -13.24 3.75
C ASP A 135 -15.41 -14.22 4.84
N GLU A 136 -15.47 -15.53 4.58
CA GLU A 136 -15.00 -16.57 5.52
C GLU A 136 -13.51 -16.39 5.88
N ILE A 137 -12.65 -16.17 4.89
CA ILE A 137 -11.23 -15.89 5.11
C ILE A 137 -11.06 -14.61 5.96
N LYS A 138 -11.85 -13.57 5.67
CA LYS A 138 -11.81 -12.29 6.41
C LYS A 138 -12.26 -12.47 7.87
N GLN A 139 -13.26 -13.32 8.14
CA GLN A 139 -13.69 -13.63 9.51
C GLN A 139 -12.66 -14.47 10.27
N GLN A 140 -11.97 -15.40 9.60
CA GLN A 140 -10.90 -16.21 10.22
C GLN A 140 -9.64 -15.39 10.55
N ALA A 141 -9.35 -14.36 9.76
CA ALA A 141 -8.19 -13.49 9.96
C ALA A 141 -8.41 -12.40 11.03
N LYS A 142 -9.63 -12.27 11.56
CA LYS A 142 -10.04 -11.22 12.50
C LYS A 142 -10.05 -11.74 13.93
#